data_AF-M1ABE7-F1
#
_entry.id   AF-M1ABE7-F1
#
_cell.length_a   1.000
_cell.length_b   1.000
_cell.length_c   1.000
_cell.angle_alpha   90.00
_cell.angle_beta   90.00
_cell.angle_gamma   90.00
#
_symmetry.space_group_name_H-M   'P 1'
#
loop_
_entity.id
_entity.type
_entity.pdbx_description
1 polymer ?
#
loop_
_entity_poly.entity_id
_entity_poly.type
_entity_poly.pdbx_seq_one_letter_code
_entity_poly.pdbx_strand_id
1 'polypeptide(L)'
;MDSGDASGYSAGVDDDYESLLSTTDAELLKRAWRNEKAAPEILQYETALVQRSREQIQLMEETVEEFSKNGVDPLTLSLYQMDLDRTLFLLRSYLRTRLQKIENYAFHIQKNTDLWNRLSKQEQKFAERCIDDTEQHLDQSVLSKLPHGFKSHLKQSSLSLADDMGKLFIHPFLCVSLYLYHCGAKKSFWNPRLMVMP
;
A
#
# COMPACT_ATOMS: atom_id res chain seq x y z
N MET A 1 42.69 29.65 44.69
CA MET A 1 41.38 30.14 44.22
C MET A 1 41.67 30.77 42.87
N ASP A 2 41.35 30.19 41.73
CA ASP A 2 40.23 29.33 41.35
C ASP A 2 40.65 28.53 40.10
N SER A 3 40.33 27.23 40.06
CA SER A 3 40.58 26.35 38.91
C SER A 3 39.23 26.04 38.28
N GLY A 4 38.96 26.61 37.11
CA GLY A 4 37.73 26.35 36.36
C GLY A 4 37.82 25.04 35.59
N ASP A 5 37.12 24.02 36.07
CA ASP A 5 36.83 22.79 35.33
C ASP A 5 35.73 23.07 34.30
N ALA A 6 36.04 22.83 33.02
CA ALA A 6 35.08 22.80 31.93
C ALA A 6 34.93 21.36 31.45
N SER A 7 33.98 20.63 32.04
CA SER A 7 33.63 19.29 31.58
C SER A 7 32.15 19.01 31.71
N GLY A 8 31.51 18.71 30.58
CA GLY A 8 30.41 17.76 30.53
C GLY A 8 29.00 18.32 30.44
N TYR A 9 28.61 18.84 29.27
CA TYR A 9 27.20 18.90 28.86
C TYR A 9 27.09 18.54 27.37
N SER A 10 27.11 17.23 27.07
CA SER A 10 26.79 16.72 25.73
C SER A 10 26.46 15.23 25.80
N ALA A 11 25.34 14.87 26.44
CA ALA A 11 24.90 13.47 26.51
C ALA A 11 23.36 13.34 26.64
N GLY A 12 22.58 14.13 25.90
CA GLY A 12 21.12 14.06 25.98
C GLY A 12 20.31 14.58 24.79
N VAL A 13 20.95 14.95 23.67
CA VAL A 13 20.24 15.49 22.48
C VAL A 13 20.12 14.44 21.37
N ASP A 14 21.00 13.44 21.35
CA ASP A 14 21.06 12.47 20.24
C ASP A 14 19.96 11.39 20.30
N ASP A 15 19.48 11.02 21.49
CA ASP A 15 18.45 9.97 21.66
C ASP A 15 17.04 10.41 21.24
N ASP A 16 16.68 11.68 21.49
CA ASP A 16 15.37 12.24 21.08
C ASP A 16 15.28 12.46 19.56
N TYR A 17 16.43 12.72 18.92
CA TYR A 17 16.49 12.91 17.46
C TYR A 17 16.32 11.59 16.70
N GLU A 18 16.93 10.49 17.16
CA GLU A 18 16.75 9.17 16.56
C GLU A 18 15.32 8.61 16.72
N SER A 19 14.67 8.88 17.86
CA SER A 19 13.26 8.54 18.06
C SER A 19 12.33 9.27 17.08
N LEU A 20 12.58 10.57 16.82
CA LEU A 20 11.86 11.37 15.83
C LEU A 20 12.15 10.97 14.37
N LEU A 21 13.31 10.37 14.11
CA LEU A 21 13.72 9.86 12.79
C LEU A 21 13.25 8.44 12.52
N SER A 22 12.83 7.69 13.54
CA SER A 22 12.22 6.38 13.35
C SER A 22 11.02 6.50 12.41
N THR A 23 11.04 5.74 11.31
CA THR A 23 9.96 5.77 10.33
C THR A 23 8.67 5.31 10.99
N THR A 24 7.74 6.25 11.20
CA THR A 24 6.44 5.93 11.79
C THR A 24 5.67 4.95 10.91
N ASP A 25 4.83 4.11 11.53
CA ASP A 25 3.95 3.20 10.78
C ASP A 25 3.03 3.96 9.81
N ALA A 26 2.66 5.20 10.13
CA ALA A 26 1.91 6.08 9.23
C ALA A 26 2.68 6.43 7.94
N GLU A 27 3.97 6.72 8.01
CA GLU A 27 4.79 7.01 6.82
C GLU A 27 5.10 5.73 6.02
N LEU A 28 5.30 4.59 6.69
CA LEU A 28 5.40 3.28 6.03
C LEU A 28 4.11 2.93 5.29
N LEU A 29 2.95 3.13 5.91
CA LEU A 29 1.65 2.89 5.30
C LEU A 29 1.39 3.82 4.11
N LYS A 30 1.82 5.08 4.21
CA LYS A 30 1.74 6.05 3.12
C LYS A 30 2.63 5.66 1.94
N ARG A 31 3.81 5.10 2.20
CA ARG A 31 4.68 4.54 1.16
C ARG A 31 4.03 3.34 0.50
N ALA A 32 3.53 2.37 1.27
CA ALA A 32 2.83 1.19 0.76
C ALA A 32 1.62 1.60 -0.10
N TRP A 33 0.82 2.56 0.37
CA TRP A 33 -0.32 3.13 -0.36
C TRP A 33 0.07 3.76 -1.70
N ARG A 34 1.10 4.61 -1.72
CA ARG A 34 1.57 5.23 -2.97
C ARG A 34 2.11 4.18 -3.95
N ASN A 35 2.88 3.22 -3.45
CA ASN A 35 3.43 2.14 -4.27
C ASN A 35 2.31 1.30 -4.87
N GLU A 36 1.31 0.92 -4.06
CA GLU A 36 0.16 0.16 -4.53
C GLU A 36 -0.60 0.94 -5.61
N LYS A 37 -0.85 2.24 -5.42
CA LYS A 37 -1.50 3.07 -6.44
C LYS A 37 -0.72 3.19 -7.75
N ALA A 38 0.61 3.21 -7.68
CA ALA A 38 1.47 3.37 -8.85
C ALA A 38 1.77 2.05 -9.56
N ALA A 39 1.65 0.91 -8.88
CA ALA A 39 1.93 -0.39 -9.46
C ALA A 39 0.76 -0.87 -10.35
N PRO A 40 1.03 -1.40 -11.56
CA PRO A 40 0.00 -2.01 -12.40
C PRO A 40 -0.45 -3.38 -11.85
N GLU A 41 0.46 -4.11 -11.21
CA GLU A 41 0.19 -5.39 -10.55
C GLU A 41 -0.12 -5.22 -9.06
N ILE A 42 -0.73 -6.25 -8.46
CA ILE A 42 -0.97 -6.31 -7.02
C ILE A 42 0.35 -6.56 -6.28
N LEU A 43 0.67 -5.71 -5.30
CA LEU A 43 1.88 -5.86 -4.49
C LEU A 43 1.67 -6.83 -3.32
N GLN A 44 2.75 -7.19 -2.63
CA GLN A 44 2.70 -8.02 -1.43
C GLN A 44 1.84 -7.35 -0.34
N TYR A 45 0.90 -8.09 0.25
CA TYR A 45 0.11 -7.59 1.37
C TYR A 45 0.99 -7.43 2.61
N GLU A 46 1.12 -6.18 3.06
CA GLU A 46 1.89 -5.78 4.24
C GLU A 46 1.16 -6.14 5.56
N THR A 47 1.07 -7.43 5.87
CA THR A 47 0.27 -7.96 7.02
C THR A 47 0.65 -7.29 8.34
N ALA A 48 1.94 -7.26 8.66
CA ALA A 48 2.42 -6.72 9.93
C ALA A 48 2.15 -5.22 10.06
N LEU A 49 2.38 -4.45 8.99
CA LEU A 49 2.14 -3.01 8.97
C LEU A 49 0.66 -2.67 9.12
N VAL A 50 -0.21 -3.36 8.38
CA VAL A 50 -1.66 -3.15 8.48
C VAL A 50 -2.16 -3.48 9.89
N GLN A 51 -1.65 -4.56 10.49
CA GLN A 51 -2.04 -4.95 11.84
C GLN A 51 -1.64 -3.89 12.88
N ARG A 52 -0.36 -3.48 12.89
CA ARG A 52 0.09 -2.41 13.79
C ARG A 52 -0.64 -1.09 13.56
N SER A 53 -0.90 -0.73 12.31
CA SER A 53 -1.67 0.48 11.98
C SER A 53 -3.08 0.44 12.55
N ARG A 54 -3.75 -0.73 12.55
CA ARG A 54 -5.07 -0.89 13.18
C ARG A 54 -5.02 -0.74 14.70
N GLU A 55 -4.02 -1.35 15.33
CA GLU A 55 -3.81 -1.24 16.77
C GLU A 55 -3.54 0.21 17.19
N GLN A 56 -2.69 0.93 16.44
CA GLN A 56 -2.44 2.35 16.69
C GLN A 56 -3.69 3.22 16.50
N ILE A 57 -4.48 2.98 15.46
CA ILE A 57 -5.76 3.67 15.25
C ILE A 57 -6.70 3.43 16.44
N GLN A 58 -6.80 2.19 16.93
CA GLN A 58 -7.65 1.86 18.07
C GLN A 58 -7.21 2.60 19.35
N LEU A 59 -5.91 2.66 19.62
CA LEU A 59 -5.38 3.42 20.75
C LEU A 59 -5.66 4.92 20.63
N MET A 60 -5.57 5.48 19.41
CA MET A 60 -5.93 6.88 19.15
C MET A 60 -7.42 7.14 19.36
N GLU A 61 -8.30 6.21 18.94
CA GLU A 61 -9.75 6.28 19.18
C GLU A 61 -10.04 6.32 20.70
N GLU A 62 -9.44 5.43 21.47
CA GLU A 62 -9.56 5.38 22.93
C GLU A 62 -9.06 6.68 23.61
N THR A 63 -7.94 7.21 23.12
CA THR A 63 -7.36 8.48 23.63
C THR A 63 -8.28 9.67 23.37
N VAL A 64 -8.85 9.76 22.16
CA VAL A 64 -9.79 10.83 21.79
C VAL A 64 -11.06 10.75 22.67
N GLU A 65 -11.57 9.54 22.90
CA GLU A 65 -12.72 9.34 23.81
C GLU A 65 -12.40 9.76 25.24
N GLU A 66 -11.21 9.44 25.75
CA GLU A 66 -10.78 9.85 27.09
C GLU A 66 -10.66 11.37 27.20
N PHE A 67 -10.02 12.01 26.23
CA PHE A 67 -9.86 13.48 26.21
C PHE A 67 -11.21 14.20 26.13
N SER A 68 -12.16 13.62 25.39
CA SER A 68 -13.53 14.13 25.35
C SER A 68 -14.24 14.02 26.71
N LYS A 69 -13.98 12.98 27.51
CA LYS A 69 -14.58 12.78 28.84
C LYS A 69 -13.93 13.66 29.91
N ASN A 70 -12.61 13.86 29.80
CA ASN A 70 -11.82 14.57 30.82
C ASN A 70 -11.87 16.10 30.65
N GLY A 71 -12.58 16.62 29.64
CA GLY A 71 -12.73 18.06 29.41
C GLY A 71 -11.44 18.74 28.96
N VAL A 72 -10.61 18.05 28.17
CA VAL A 72 -9.41 18.62 27.57
C VAL A 72 -9.78 19.78 26.64
N ASP A 73 -8.85 20.72 26.48
CA ASP A 73 -9.01 21.88 25.58
C ASP A 73 -9.56 21.47 24.19
N PRO A 74 -10.61 22.14 23.67
CA PRO A 74 -11.23 21.77 22.39
C PRO A 74 -10.29 21.78 21.19
N LEU A 75 -9.28 22.66 21.16
CA LEU A 75 -8.32 22.70 20.05
C LEU A 75 -7.44 21.45 20.06
N THR A 76 -6.99 21.05 21.24
CA THR A 76 -6.21 19.82 21.43
C THR A 76 -7.01 18.60 20.97
N LEU A 77 -8.25 18.45 21.44
CA LEU A 77 -9.12 17.35 21.02
C LEU A 77 -9.33 17.32 19.50
N SER A 78 -9.54 18.50 18.89
CA SER A 78 -9.68 18.62 17.43
C SER A 78 -8.43 18.19 16.68
N LEU A 79 -7.23 18.46 17.19
CA LEU A 79 -5.97 18.03 16.56
C LEU A 79 -5.85 16.50 16.54
N TYR A 80 -6.10 15.85 17.67
CA TYR A 80 -6.07 14.38 17.75
C TYR A 80 -7.12 13.73 16.84
N GLN A 81 -8.33 14.29 16.77
CA GLN A 81 -9.37 13.81 15.85
C GLN A 81 -8.93 13.92 14.39
N MET A 82 -8.33 15.04 13.98
CA MET A 82 -7.85 15.21 12.61
C MET A 82 -6.75 14.21 12.24
N ASP A 83 -5.82 13.93 13.15
CA ASP A 83 -4.75 12.95 12.92
C ASP A 83 -5.28 11.52 12.86
N LEU A 84 -6.27 11.20 13.70
CA LEU A 84 -7.00 9.94 13.64
C LEU A 84 -7.70 9.79 12.28
N ASP A 85 -8.47 10.79 11.85
CA ASP A 85 -9.20 10.79 10.59
C ASP A 85 -8.27 10.62 9.39
N ARG A 86 -7.11 11.29 9.40
CA ARG A 86 -6.08 11.17 8.36
C ARG A 86 -5.51 9.76 8.27
N THR A 87 -5.21 9.15 9.42
CA THR A 87 -4.62 7.79 9.48
C THR A 87 -5.65 6.73 9.07
N LEU A 88 -6.89 6.88 9.54
CA LEU A 88 -8.03 6.07 9.13
C LEU A 88 -8.29 6.15 7.63
N PHE A 89 -8.29 7.36 7.06
CA PHE A 89 -8.43 7.56 5.62
C PHE A 89 -7.33 6.83 4.87
N LEU A 90 -6.08 6.95 5.31
CA LEU A 90 -4.94 6.34 4.65
C LEU A 90 -5.05 4.80 4.61
N LEU A 91 -5.36 4.18 5.76
CA LEU A 91 -5.55 2.73 5.85
C LEU A 91 -6.71 2.26 4.97
N ARG A 92 -7.86 2.94 5.05
CA ARG A 92 -9.03 2.62 4.22
C ARG A 92 -8.74 2.78 2.73
N SER A 93 -8.00 3.82 2.35
CA SER A 93 -7.62 4.08 0.96
C SER A 93 -6.68 2.99 0.41
N TYR A 94 -5.71 2.54 1.21
CA TYR A 94 -4.84 1.42 0.86
C TYR A 94 -5.63 0.13 0.61
N LEU A 95 -6.46 -0.28 1.57
CA LEU A 95 -7.26 -1.50 1.44
C LEU A 95 -8.24 -1.42 0.25
N ARG A 96 -8.89 -0.28 0.05
CA ARG A 96 -9.82 -0.09 -1.09
C ARG A 96 -9.10 -0.16 -2.44
N THR A 97 -7.90 0.43 -2.55
CA THR A 97 -7.09 0.37 -3.78
C THR A 97 -6.76 -1.07 -4.13
N ARG A 98 -6.40 -1.89 -3.13
CA ARG A 98 -6.11 -3.32 -3.33
C ARG A 98 -7.33 -4.12 -3.74
N LEU A 99 -8.47 -3.94 -3.05
CA LEU A 99 -9.71 -4.62 -3.41
C LEU A 99 -10.16 -4.31 -4.84
N GLN A 100 -10.05 -3.05 -5.28
CA GLN A 100 -10.37 -2.65 -6.65
C GLN A 100 -9.47 -3.37 -7.68
N LYS A 101 -8.17 -3.51 -7.41
CA LYS A 101 -7.27 -4.28 -8.28
C LYS A 101 -7.64 -5.76 -8.32
N ILE A 102 -7.99 -6.33 -7.16
CA ILE A 102 -8.40 -7.74 -7.07
C ILE A 102 -9.66 -7.98 -7.88
N GLU A 103 -10.68 -7.12 -7.74
CA GLU A 103 -11.93 -7.20 -8.47
C GLU A 103 -11.72 -7.14 -10.00
N ASN A 104 -10.92 -6.18 -10.47
CA ASN A 104 -10.65 -5.99 -11.90
C ASN A 104 -9.85 -7.14 -12.53
N TYR A 105 -9.00 -7.80 -11.75
CA TYR A 105 -8.02 -8.78 -12.26
C TYR A 105 -8.14 -10.16 -11.62
N ALA A 106 -9.31 -10.49 -11.06
CA ALA A 106 -9.52 -11.69 -10.24
C ALA A 106 -9.09 -12.99 -10.96
N PHE A 107 -9.51 -13.17 -12.22
CA PHE A 107 -9.14 -14.34 -13.02
C PHE A 107 -7.63 -14.43 -13.32
N HIS A 108 -6.96 -13.29 -13.50
CA HIS A 108 -5.51 -13.28 -13.73
C HIS A 108 -4.74 -13.65 -12.45
N ILE A 109 -5.17 -13.08 -11.32
CA ILE A 109 -4.61 -13.36 -10.01
C ILE A 109 -4.80 -14.83 -9.62
N GLN A 110 -5.97 -15.42 -9.89
CA GLN A 110 -6.23 -16.84 -9.61
C GLN A 110 -5.34 -17.79 -10.42
N LYS A 111 -5.05 -17.46 -11.68
CA LYS A 111 -4.20 -18.28 -12.55
C LYS A 111 -2.72 -18.23 -12.16
N ASN A 112 -2.27 -17.14 -11.54
CA ASN A 112 -0.88 -16.94 -11.15
C ASN A 112 -0.69 -17.15 -9.65
N THR A 113 -0.09 -18.28 -9.28
CA THR A 113 0.15 -18.66 -7.88
C THR A 113 0.98 -17.62 -7.12
N ASP A 114 1.93 -16.95 -7.77
CA ASP A 114 2.75 -15.92 -7.12
C ASP A 114 1.91 -14.71 -6.73
N LEU A 115 1.00 -14.27 -7.60
CA LEU A 115 0.07 -13.17 -7.30
C LEU A 115 -0.93 -13.59 -6.22
N TRP A 116 -1.43 -14.82 -6.26
CA TRP A 116 -2.33 -15.36 -5.24
C TRP A 116 -1.73 -15.32 -3.83
N ASN A 117 -0.44 -15.63 -3.71
CA ASN A 117 0.30 -15.62 -2.44
C ASN A 117 0.57 -14.21 -1.90
N ARG A 118 0.45 -13.16 -2.72
CA ARG A 118 0.56 -11.76 -2.30
C ARG A 118 -0.69 -11.26 -1.57
N LEU A 119 -1.82 -11.95 -1.66
CA LEU A 119 -3.08 -11.54 -1.04
C LEU A 119 -3.13 -11.99 0.43
N SER A 120 -3.85 -11.22 1.25
CA SER A 120 -4.27 -11.69 2.57
C SER A 120 -5.33 -12.80 2.45
N LYS A 121 -5.52 -13.60 3.51
CA LYS A 121 -6.58 -14.63 3.55
C LYS A 121 -7.98 -14.06 3.33
N GLN A 122 -8.23 -12.83 3.76
CA GLN A 122 -9.52 -12.15 3.56
C GLN A 122 -9.68 -11.69 2.10
N GLU A 123 -8.59 -11.21 1.49
CA GLU A 123 -8.54 -10.84 0.07
C GLU A 123 -8.71 -12.07 -0.84
N GLN A 124 -8.12 -13.22 -0.49
CA GLN A 124 -8.31 -14.48 -1.25
C GLN A 124 -9.79 -14.90 -1.27
N LYS A 125 -10.46 -14.89 -0.11
CA LYS A 125 -11.90 -15.16 -0.02
C LYS A 125 -12.76 -14.13 -0.77
N PHE A 126 -12.29 -12.89 -0.89
CA PHE A 126 -12.96 -11.89 -1.70
C PHE A 126 -12.78 -12.18 -3.20
N ALA A 127 -11.56 -12.51 -3.63
CA ALA A 127 -11.25 -12.88 -5.01
C ALA A 127 -12.05 -14.10 -5.48
N GLU A 128 -12.13 -15.16 -4.66
CA GLU A 128 -12.96 -16.35 -4.93
C GLU A 128 -14.42 -15.95 -5.19
N ARG A 129 -15.02 -15.16 -4.29
CA ARG A 129 -16.40 -14.70 -4.45
C ARG A 129 -16.61 -13.84 -5.69
N CYS A 130 -15.68 -12.93 -6.00
CA CYS A 130 -15.77 -12.13 -7.22
C CYS A 130 -15.75 -12.99 -8.48
N ILE A 131 -14.97 -14.07 -8.49
CA ILE A 131 -14.90 -15.01 -9.60
C ILE A 131 -16.22 -15.77 -9.72
N ASP A 132 -16.69 -16.35 -8.62
CA ASP A 132 -17.95 -17.10 -8.57
C ASP A 132 -19.15 -16.25 -9.02
N ASP A 133 -19.26 -15.03 -8.48
CA ASP A 133 -20.33 -14.08 -8.81
C ASP A 133 -20.29 -13.70 -10.31
N THR A 134 -19.09 -13.49 -10.85
CA THR A 134 -18.91 -13.15 -12.27
C THR A 134 -19.25 -14.33 -13.17
N GLU A 135 -18.82 -15.55 -12.82
CA GLU A 135 -19.14 -16.77 -13.56
C GLU A 135 -20.65 -17.00 -13.59
N GLN A 136 -21.31 -16.94 -12.42
CA GLN A 136 -22.75 -17.12 -12.32
C GLN A 136 -23.51 -16.09 -13.17
N HIS A 137 -23.12 -14.81 -13.09
CA HIS A 137 -23.77 -13.76 -13.85
C HIS A 137 -23.61 -13.95 -15.37
N LEU A 138 -22.42 -14.34 -15.83
CA LEU A 138 -22.16 -14.62 -17.25
C LEU A 138 -22.95 -15.84 -17.75
N ASP A 139 -23.02 -16.89 -16.95
CA ASP A 139 -23.76 -18.12 -17.26
C ASP A 139 -25.25 -17.86 -17.44
N GLN A 140 -25.85 -17.13 -16.50
CA GLN A 140 -27.27 -16.79 -16.54
C GLN A 140 -27.59 -15.84 -17.70
N SER A 141 -26.72 -14.86 -17.96
CA SER A 141 -27.01 -13.79 -18.92
C SER A 141 -26.80 -14.24 -20.37
N VAL A 142 -25.65 -14.86 -20.66
CA VAL A 142 -25.16 -15.08 -22.03
C VAL A 142 -24.74 -16.53 -22.27
N LEU A 143 -23.91 -17.14 -21.41
CA LEU A 143 -23.22 -18.39 -21.77
C LEU A 143 -24.18 -19.58 -21.91
N SER A 144 -25.28 -19.62 -21.14
CA SER A 144 -26.34 -20.62 -21.29
C SER A 144 -27.00 -20.63 -22.67
N LYS A 145 -27.01 -19.46 -23.35
CA LYS A 145 -27.63 -19.25 -24.66
C LYS A 145 -26.66 -19.49 -25.82
N LEU A 146 -25.36 -19.61 -25.56
CA LEU A 146 -24.35 -19.80 -26.59
C LEU A 146 -24.21 -21.27 -27.02
N PRO A 147 -23.81 -21.53 -28.28
CA PRO A 147 -23.45 -22.88 -28.73
C PRO A 147 -22.33 -23.49 -27.88
N HIS A 148 -22.29 -24.83 -27.79
CA HIS A 148 -21.46 -25.59 -26.84
C HIS A 148 -19.95 -25.25 -26.84
N GLY A 149 -19.40 -24.73 -27.94
CA GLY A 149 -17.98 -24.33 -28.05
C GLY A 149 -17.61 -23.01 -27.35
N PHE A 150 -18.59 -22.17 -26.99
CA PHE A 150 -18.37 -20.82 -26.46
C PHE A 150 -18.82 -20.63 -25.01
N LYS A 151 -19.21 -21.72 -24.33
CA LYS A 151 -19.77 -21.67 -22.97
C LYS A 151 -18.74 -21.46 -21.85
N SER A 152 -17.44 -21.49 -22.15
CA SER A 152 -16.38 -21.39 -21.13
C SER A 152 -15.92 -19.95 -20.90
N HIS A 153 -16.05 -19.45 -19.67
CA HIS A 153 -15.61 -18.11 -19.25
C HIS A 153 -14.07 -17.90 -19.37
N LEU A 154 -13.27 -18.97 -19.21
CA LEU A 154 -11.80 -18.90 -19.27
C LEU A 154 -11.24 -18.51 -20.64
N LYS A 155 -11.94 -18.87 -21.73
CA LYS A 155 -11.52 -18.58 -23.12
C LYS A 155 -11.81 -17.14 -23.54
N GLN A 156 -12.82 -16.51 -22.94
CA GLN A 156 -13.16 -15.11 -23.21
C GLN A 156 -12.20 -14.17 -22.49
N SER A 157 -11.87 -14.51 -21.24
CA SER A 157 -10.92 -13.74 -20.43
C SER A 157 -9.49 -13.77 -20.99
N SER A 158 -9.09 -14.80 -21.75
CA SER A 158 -7.77 -14.85 -22.37
C SER A 158 -7.57 -13.86 -23.53
N LEU A 159 -8.64 -13.28 -24.08
CA LEU A 159 -8.55 -12.36 -25.22
C LEU A 159 -8.36 -10.88 -24.80
N SER A 160 -8.54 -10.54 -23.53
CA SER A 160 -8.29 -9.18 -23.00
C SER A 160 -6.91 -9.01 -22.36
N LEU A 161 -6.06 -10.04 -22.37
CA LEU A 161 -4.77 -10.08 -21.67
C LEU A 161 -3.60 -9.42 -22.40
N ALA A 162 -3.82 -8.86 -23.59
CA ALA A 162 -2.79 -8.09 -24.27
C ALA A 162 -2.90 -6.61 -23.86
N ASP A 163 -2.05 -6.20 -22.91
CA ASP A 163 -1.45 -4.86 -22.87
C ASP A 163 -2.27 -3.65 -22.36
N ASP A 164 -3.24 -3.81 -21.45
CA ASP A 164 -3.87 -2.62 -20.81
C ASP A 164 -4.06 -2.72 -19.28
N MET A 165 -3.00 -3.18 -18.58
CA MET A 165 -2.84 -2.94 -17.13
C MET A 165 -2.30 -1.52 -16.84
N GLY A 166 -2.29 -0.64 -17.85
CA GLY A 166 -1.67 0.68 -17.82
C GLY A 166 -2.63 1.87 -17.68
N LYS A 167 -3.95 1.63 -17.67
CA LYS A 167 -4.95 2.71 -17.59
C LYS A 167 -5.86 2.58 -16.37
N LEU A 168 -5.29 2.84 -15.20
CA LEU A 168 -6.08 3.37 -14.10
C LEU A 168 -5.69 4.83 -13.92
N PHE A 169 -6.63 5.73 -14.26
CA PHE A 169 -6.54 7.19 -14.17
C PHE A 169 -5.60 7.66 -13.05
N ILE A 170 -4.37 8.01 -13.42
CA ILE A 170 -3.45 8.75 -12.56
C ILE A 170 -4.07 10.14 -12.42
N HIS A 171 -4.72 10.40 -11.29
CA HIS A 171 -5.04 11.77 -10.91
C HIS A 171 -3.72 12.58 -10.94
N PRO A 172 -3.67 13.72 -11.66
CA PRO A 172 -2.41 14.40 -11.99
C PRO A 172 -1.64 15.01 -10.80
N PHE A 173 -2.13 14.87 -9.57
CA PHE A 173 -1.54 15.50 -8.39
C PHE A 173 -0.43 14.70 -7.68
N LEU A 174 -0.12 13.46 -8.08
CA LEU A 174 0.82 12.60 -7.33
C LEU A 174 2.04 12.11 -8.14
N CYS A 175 2.22 12.53 -9.39
CA CYS A 175 3.26 11.97 -10.28
C CYS A 175 4.64 12.67 -10.21
N VAL A 176 4.82 13.79 -9.50
CA VAL A 176 6.09 14.55 -9.59
C VAL A 176 7.17 14.10 -8.59
N SER A 177 6.83 13.43 -7.49
CA SER A 177 7.84 13.15 -6.43
C SER A 177 8.54 11.78 -6.49
N LEU A 178 8.18 10.87 -7.41
CA LEU A 178 8.75 9.51 -7.42
C LEU A 178 9.84 9.27 -8.49
N TYR A 179 10.02 10.15 -9.47
CA TYR A 179 11.02 9.95 -10.53
C TYR A 179 12.47 10.19 -10.07
N LEU A 180 12.72 10.71 -8.88
CA LEU A 180 14.07 11.04 -8.39
C LEU A 180 14.64 10.11 -7.30
N TYR A 181 13.86 9.18 -6.74
CA TYR A 181 14.30 8.40 -5.55
C TYR A 181 14.62 6.91 -5.79
N HIS A 182 14.50 6.40 -7.02
CA HIS A 182 14.83 4.98 -7.30
C HIS A 182 15.94 4.71 -8.31
N CYS A 183 16.63 5.72 -8.85
CA CYS A 183 17.89 5.50 -9.59
C CYS A 183 19.09 5.62 -8.64
N GLY A 184 19.26 4.64 -7.77
CA GLY A 184 20.30 4.61 -6.72
C GLY A 184 20.92 3.23 -6.58
N ALA A 185 21.73 2.86 -7.59
CA ALA A 185 22.87 1.95 -7.56
C ALA A 185 22.81 0.68 -6.65
N LYS A 186 22.74 -0.49 -7.30
CA LYS A 186 23.62 -1.61 -6.94
C LYS A 186 24.68 -1.76 -8.04
N LYS A 187 25.90 -1.38 -7.66
CA LYS A 187 27.15 -1.60 -8.40
C LYS A 187 27.45 -3.10 -8.42
N SER A 188 27.52 -3.67 -9.61
CA SER A 188 28.51 -4.70 -9.98
C SER A 188 28.37 -4.97 -11.47
N PHE A 189 29.50 -5.28 -12.10
CA PHE A 189 29.64 -5.56 -13.53
C PHE A 189 29.73 -4.31 -14.42
N TRP A 190 30.94 -3.78 -14.60
CA TRP A 190 31.65 -3.77 -15.89
C TRP A 190 33.00 -3.05 -15.71
N ASN A 191 34.07 -3.78 -16.01
CA ASN A 191 35.48 -3.39 -15.92
C ASN A 191 35.85 -2.50 -17.13
N PRO A 192 36.39 -1.27 -16.97
CA PRO A 192 36.75 -0.41 -18.09
C PRO A 192 38.23 -0.59 -18.45
N ARG A 193 38.52 -1.54 -19.33
CA ARG A 193 39.78 -1.56 -20.09
C ARG A 193 39.52 -2.24 -21.43
N LEU A 194 39.95 -1.59 -22.51
CA LEU A 194 39.61 -1.78 -23.95
C LEU A 194 38.46 -0.83 -24.34
N MET A 195 38.60 0.11 -25.28
CA MET A 195 39.61 0.26 -26.32
C MET A 195 39.64 1.73 -26.78
N VAL A 196 40.86 2.19 -27.07
CA VAL A 196 41.23 3.49 -27.61
C VAL A 196 40.89 3.53 -29.11
N MET A 197 40.09 4.55 -29.51
CA MET A 197 40.08 5.35 -30.76
C MET A 197 40.06 4.67 -32.16
N PRO A 198 39.81 5.44 -33.24
CA PRO A 198 38.84 6.52 -33.45
C PRO A 198 37.66 6.07 -34.35
#